data_AF-A0A6F8SKS2-F1
#
_entry.id   AF-A0A6F8SKS2-F1
#
_cell.length_a   1.000
_cell.length_b   1.000
_cell.length_c   1.000
_cell.angle_alpha   90.00
_cell.angle_beta   90.00
_cell.angle_gamma   90.00
#
_symmetry.space_group_name_H-M   'P 1'
#
loop_
_entity.id
_entity.type
_entity.pdbx_description
1 polymer ?
#
loop_
_entity_poly.entity_id
_entity_poly.type
_entity_poly.pdbx_seq_one_letter_code
_entity_poly.pdbx_strand_id
1 'polypeptide(L)'
;MNEDAAASLALDAYQALQGIGEDVAQIKGVNSDVLAALDFLRQTNAEGFQQIIARDSDISIASDVPDDSASWVTEVRSSTEVPADFFTHLMGFQYMQTVLFVFMLVALLLNLGASLWLAFSDKWRS
;
A
#
# COMPACT_ATOMS: atom_id res chain seq x y z
N MET A 1 13.07 -28.81 1.28
CA MET A 1 12.28 -27.87 0.45
C MET A 1 13.26 -27.20 -0.50
N ASN A 2 13.01 -27.28 -1.81
CA ASN A 2 13.90 -26.78 -2.86
C ASN A 2 13.76 -25.26 -3.01
N GLU A 3 14.86 -24.52 -2.90
CA GLU A 3 14.92 -23.06 -3.13
C GLU A 3 14.38 -22.68 -4.52
N ASP A 4 14.58 -23.54 -5.52
CA ASP A 4 14.05 -23.35 -6.87
C ASP A 4 12.51 -23.29 -6.92
N ALA A 5 11.83 -24.03 -6.03
CA ALA A 5 10.36 -24.02 -5.95
C ALA A 5 9.84 -22.75 -5.25
N ALA A 6 10.61 -22.19 -4.33
CA ALA A 6 10.28 -20.90 -3.69
C ALA A 6 10.50 -19.73 -4.65
N ALA A 7 11.57 -19.78 -5.46
CA ALA A 7 11.85 -18.77 -6.48
C ALA A 7 10.79 -18.76 -7.60
N SER A 8 10.35 -19.94 -8.07
CA SER A 8 9.28 -20.02 -9.07
C SER A 8 7.94 -19.52 -8.52
N LEU A 9 7.62 -19.84 -7.26
CA LEU A 9 6.38 -19.36 -6.62
C LEU A 9 6.40 -17.84 -6.40
N ALA A 10 7.55 -17.27 -6.04
CA ALA A 10 7.70 -15.82 -5.89
C ALA A 10 7.54 -15.09 -7.24
N LEU A 11 8.06 -15.67 -8.32
CA LEU A 11 7.91 -15.12 -9.67
C LEU A 11 6.44 -15.16 -10.14
N ASP A 12 5.76 -16.28 -9.89
CA ASP A 12 4.34 -16.46 -10.24
C ASP A 12 3.43 -15.51 -9.43
N ALA A 13 3.71 -15.35 -8.13
CA ALA A 13 3.00 -14.40 -7.28
C ALA A 13 3.20 -12.94 -7.74
N TYR A 14 4.41 -12.58 -8.20
CA TYR A 14 4.70 -11.25 -8.73
C TYR A 14 3.92 -10.98 -10.03
N GLN A 15 3.87 -11.97 -10.93
CA GLN A 15 3.10 -11.89 -12.19
C GLN A 15 1.58 -11.86 -11.96
N ALA A 16 1.08 -12.51 -10.92
CA ALA A 16 -0.32 -12.39 -10.51
C ALA A 16 -0.63 -10.98 -9.96
N LEU A 17 0.26 -10.40 -9.14
CA LEU A 17 0.08 -9.08 -8.54
C LEU A 17 0.10 -7.94 -9.58
N GLN A 18 1.15 -7.87 -10.42
CA GLN A 18 0.96 -8.02 -11.85
C GLN A 18 -0.35 -7.60 -12.52
N GLY A 19 -1.05 -8.63 -13.01
CA GLY A 19 -2.34 -8.53 -13.67
C GLY A 19 -3.46 -8.00 -12.77
N ILE A 20 -3.45 -8.28 -11.46
CA ILE A 20 -4.44 -7.69 -10.53
C ILE A 20 -4.32 -6.16 -10.52
N GLY A 21 -3.12 -5.61 -10.58
CA GLY A 21 -2.89 -4.17 -10.66
C GLY A 21 -3.45 -3.54 -11.93
N GLU A 22 -3.33 -4.24 -13.07
CA GLU A 22 -3.87 -3.81 -14.37
C GLU A 22 -5.40 -3.86 -14.38
N ASP A 23 -5.99 -4.94 -13.85
CA ASP A 23 -7.43 -5.10 -13.73
C ASP A 23 -8.05 -4.01 -12.83
N VAL A 24 -7.41 -3.70 -11.69
CA VAL A 24 -7.85 -2.64 -10.79
C VAL A 24 -7.75 -1.26 -11.44
N ALA A 25 -6.70 -1.00 -12.22
CA ALA A 25 -6.56 0.24 -12.96
C ALA A 25 -7.65 0.39 -14.03
N GLN A 26 -7.99 -0.70 -14.72
CA GLN A 26 -9.07 -0.73 -15.72
C GLN A 26 -10.44 -0.49 -15.08
N ILE A 27 -10.75 -1.14 -13.96
CA ILE A 27 -12.00 -0.93 -13.21
C ILE A 27 -12.10 0.51 -12.71
N LYS A 28 -11.00 1.09 -12.21
CA LYS A 28 -10.98 2.50 -11.79
C LYS A 28 -11.22 3.46 -12.96
N GLY A 29 -10.62 3.18 -14.12
CA GLY A 29 -10.85 3.96 -15.34
C GLY A 29 -12.32 3.93 -15.76
N VAL A 30 -12.90 2.72 -15.87
CA VAL A 30 -14.32 2.54 -16.23
C VAL A 30 -15.24 3.23 -15.23
N ASN A 31 -14.99 3.10 -13.92
CA ASN A 31 -15.81 3.78 -12.91
C ASN A 31 -15.69 5.30 -13.02
N SER A 32 -14.48 5.83 -13.25
CA SER A 32 -14.27 7.27 -13.44
C SER A 32 -15.03 7.80 -14.66
N ASP A 33 -15.03 7.05 -15.77
CA ASP A 33 -15.74 7.43 -17.00
C ASP A 33 -17.26 7.38 -16.81
N VAL A 34 -17.77 6.39 -16.08
CA VAL A 34 -19.19 6.30 -15.72
C VAL A 34 -19.61 7.45 -14.81
N LEU A 35 -18.80 7.81 -13.81
CA LEU A 35 -19.08 8.96 -12.95
C LEU A 35 -19.07 10.28 -13.73
N ALA A 36 -18.09 10.46 -14.64
CA ALA A 36 -18.03 11.64 -15.49
C ALA A 36 -19.24 11.74 -16.44
N ALA A 37 -19.69 10.61 -17.00
CA ALA A 37 -20.91 10.55 -17.81
C ALA A 37 -22.16 10.88 -16.97
N LEU A 38 -22.22 10.42 -15.72
CA LEU A 38 -23.31 10.73 -14.80
C LEU A 38 -23.35 12.22 -14.45
N ASP A 39 -22.20 12.83 -14.16
CA ASP A 39 -22.09 14.27 -13.88
C ASP A 39 -22.45 15.12 -15.11
N PHE A 40 -22.07 14.68 -16.31
CA PHE A 40 -22.48 15.33 -17.56
C PHE A 40 -24.01 15.29 -17.75
N LEU A 41 -24.64 14.14 -17.52
CA LEU A 41 -26.09 13.97 -17.59
C LEU A 41 -26.83 14.79 -16.51
N ARG A 42 -26.22 14.94 -15.33
CA ARG A 42 -26.71 15.82 -14.25
C ARG A 42 -26.69 17.29 -14.66
N GLN A 43 -25.57 17.76 -15.22
CA GLN A 43 -25.38 19.17 -15.60
C GLN A 43 -26.25 19.57 -16.79
N THR A 44 -26.50 18.63 -17.71
CA THR A 44 -27.37 18.86 -18.87
C THR A 44 -28.86 18.70 -18.56
N ASN A 45 -29.22 18.31 -17.33
CA ASN A 45 -30.60 18.06 -16.88
C ASN A 45 -31.40 17.23 -17.92
N ALA A 46 -30.74 16.23 -18.49
CA ALA A 46 -31.32 15.40 -19.53
C ALA A 46 -32.51 14.61 -18.96
N GLU A 47 -33.56 14.40 -19.75
CA GLU A 47 -34.77 13.67 -19.34
C GLU A 47 -34.46 12.26 -18.77
N GLY A 48 -33.40 11.62 -19.28
CA GLY A 48 -32.89 10.35 -18.76
C GLY A 48 -32.34 10.44 -17.33
N PHE A 49 -31.78 11.58 -16.91
CA PHE A 49 -31.32 11.80 -15.54
C PHE A 49 -32.48 12.01 -14.57
N GLN A 50 -33.56 12.67 -15.01
CA GLN A 50 -34.79 12.76 -14.21
C GLN A 50 -35.45 11.40 -14.02
N GLN A 51 -35.41 10.51 -15.02
CA GLN A 51 -35.83 9.12 -14.87
C GLN A 51 -34.94 8.32 -13.90
N ILE A 52 -33.63 8.58 -13.86
CA ILE A 52 -32.73 7.96 -12.88
C ILE A 52 -33.07 8.44 -11.46
N ILE A 53 -33.26 9.75 -11.24
CA ILE A 53 -33.65 10.32 -9.94
C ILE A 53 -35.03 9.81 -9.50
N ALA A 54 -36.01 9.75 -10.41
CA ALA A 54 -37.34 9.23 -10.11
C ALA A 54 -37.31 7.73 -9.78
N ARG A 55 -36.49 6.95 -10.49
CA ARG A 55 -36.26 5.54 -10.19
C ARG A 55 -35.56 5.35 -8.84
N ASP A 56 -34.60 6.22 -8.51
CA ASP A 56 -33.88 6.19 -7.22
C ASP A 56 -34.79 6.60 -6.06
N SER A 57 -35.77 7.49 -6.29
CA SER A 57 -36.78 7.83 -5.27
C SER A 57 -37.79 6.71 -4.99
N ASP A 58 -37.95 5.76 -5.92
CA ASP A 58 -38.73 4.52 -5.72
C ASP A 58 -37.89 3.39 -5.11
N ILE A 59 -36.56 3.55 -5.02
CA ILE A 59 -35.73 2.67 -4.19
C ILE A 59 -36.00 3.07 -2.74
N SER A 60 -36.90 2.31 -2.11
CA SER A 60 -36.97 2.21 -0.65
C SER A 60 -35.57 1.90 -0.14
N ILE A 61 -34.85 2.94 0.31
CA ILE A 61 -33.71 2.75 1.21
C ILE A 61 -34.33 2.08 2.43
N ALA A 62 -34.16 0.77 2.52
CA ALA A 62 -34.62 0.03 3.68
C ALA A 62 -34.01 0.73 4.90
N SER A 63 -34.87 1.36 5.70
CA SER A 63 -34.50 1.90 7.00
C SER A 63 -34.19 0.78 8.01
N ASP A 64 -34.06 -0.46 7.55
CA ASP A 64 -33.22 -1.46 8.20
C ASP A 64 -31.77 -1.11 7.86
N VAL A 65 -31.24 -0.08 8.53
CA VAL A 65 -29.81 -0.08 8.87
C VAL A 65 -29.64 -1.33 9.71
N PRO A 66 -29.03 -2.42 9.20
CA PRO A 66 -28.62 -3.49 10.08
C PRO A 66 -27.60 -2.83 10.99
N ASP A 67 -27.91 -2.83 12.28
CA ASP A 67 -27.02 -2.71 13.43
C ASP A 67 -25.56 -2.40 13.07
N ASP A 68 -24.94 -1.40 13.70
CA ASP A 68 -23.53 -0.97 13.60
C ASP A 68 -22.49 -2.12 13.78
N SER A 69 -22.96 -3.35 13.92
CA SER A 69 -22.27 -4.55 13.44
C SER A 69 -21.72 -4.30 12.03
N ALA A 70 -20.40 -4.40 11.89
CA ALA A 70 -19.66 -4.31 10.64
C ALA A 70 -19.98 -5.47 9.67
N SER A 71 -21.24 -5.88 9.55
CA SER A 71 -21.80 -6.93 8.70
C SER A 71 -21.50 -6.71 7.21
N TRP A 72 -21.32 -5.45 6.79
CA TRP A 72 -20.89 -5.06 5.45
C TRP A 72 -19.36 -5.14 5.24
N VAL A 73 -18.59 -5.22 6.33
CA VAL A 73 -17.15 -5.50 6.31
C VAL A 73 -16.99 -7.01 6.44
N THR A 74 -16.82 -7.69 5.33
CA THR A 74 -16.29 -9.05 5.36
C THR A 74 -14.82 -8.95 5.78
N GLU A 75 -14.52 -9.09 7.09
CA GLU A 75 -13.16 -9.31 7.53
C GLU A 75 -12.65 -10.60 6.88
N VAL A 76 -11.86 -10.45 5.82
CA VAL A 76 -11.14 -11.57 5.21
C VAL A 76 -10.05 -11.99 6.20
N ARG A 77 -10.42 -12.81 7.18
CA ARG A 77 -9.46 -13.42 8.08
C ARG A 77 -8.74 -14.52 7.30
N SER A 78 -7.46 -14.29 7.02
CA SER A 78 -6.56 -15.37 6.60
C SER A 78 -6.66 -16.51 7.62
N SER A 79 -7.02 -17.72 7.18
CA SER A 79 -7.02 -18.91 8.05
C SER A 79 -5.61 -19.34 8.46
N THR A 80 -4.59 -18.72 7.85
CA THR A 80 -3.19 -18.88 8.23
C THR A 80 -2.93 -17.97 9.42
N GLU A 81 -2.87 -18.56 10.61
CA GLU A 81 -2.34 -17.90 11.78
C GLU A 81 -0.94 -17.39 11.47
N VAL A 82 -0.70 -16.10 11.70
CA VAL A 82 0.65 -15.53 11.60
C VAL A 82 1.52 -16.27 12.61
N PRO A 83 2.64 -16.90 12.19
CA PRO A 83 3.51 -17.62 13.11
C PRO A 83 3.87 -16.74 14.30
N ALA A 84 3.80 -17.26 15.52
CA ALA A 84 4.01 -16.48 16.73
C ALA A 84 5.34 -15.69 16.72
N ASP A 85 6.36 -16.24 16.06
CA ASP A 85 7.69 -15.64 15.95
C ASP A 85 7.87 -14.70 14.76
N PHE A 86 6.87 -14.54 13.88
CA PHE A 86 6.97 -13.71 12.68
C PHE A 86 7.38 -12.28 13.03
N PHE A 87 6.67 -11.64 13.96
CA PHE A 87 6.98 -10.28 14.39
C PHE A 87 8.33 -10.21 15.12
N THR A 88 8.69 -11.22 15.90
CA THR A 88 9.98 -11.31 16.58
C THR A 88 11.13 -11.37 15.58
N HIS A 89 11.01 -12.18 14.52
CA HIS A 89 12.00 -12.28 13.45
C HIS A 89 12.10 -11.01 12.61
N LEU A 90 10.96 -10.38 12.28
CA LEU A 90 10.90 -9.14 11.53
C LEU A 90 11.57 -7.99 12.29
N MET A 91 11.25 -7.87 13.59
CA MET A 91 11.89 -6.92 14.49
C MET A 91 13.38 -7.22 14.64
N GLY A 92 13.76 -8.49 14.79
CA GLY A 92 15.16 -8.92 14.88
C GLY A 92 15.99 -8.53 13.65
N PHE A 93 15.44 -8.72 12.45
CA PHE A 93 16.08 -8.31 11.19
C PHE A 93 16.24 -6.78 11.13
N GLN A 94 15.18 -6.04 11.48
CA GLN A 94 15.22 -4.58 11.53
C GLN A 94 16.26 -4.06 12.53
N TYR A 95 16.40 -4.69 13.70
CA TYR A 95 17.44 -4.33 14.67
C TYR A 95 18.85 -4.55 14.15
N MET A 96 19.12 -5.70 13.53
CA MET A 96 20.44 -5.98 12.94
C MET A 96 20.80 -4.95 11.86
N GLN A 97 19.87 -4.65 10.96
CA GLN A 97 20.08 -3.67 9.90
C GLN A 97 20.31 -2.26 10.45
N THR A 98 19.57 -1.85 11.47
CA THR A 98 19.72 -0.53 12.10
C THR A 98 21.08 -0.39 12.77
N VAL A 99 21.53 -1.40 13.52
CA VAL A 99 22.84 -1.39 14.18
C VAL A 99 23.97 -1.32 13.14
N LEU A 100 23.86 -2.07 12.05
CA LEU A 100 24.85 -2.05 10.98
C LEU A 100 24.93 -0.68 10.31
N PHE A 101 23.80 -0.03 10.03
CA PHE A 101 23.78 1.33 9.48
C PHE A 101 24.38 2.36 10.43
N VAL A 102 24.09 2.27 11.72
CA VAL A 102 24.69 3.15 12.73
C VAL A 102 26.20 2.95 12.77
N PHE A 103 26.67 1.70 12.75
CA PHE A 103 28.09 1.41 12.73
C PHE A 103 28.78 1.96 11.48
N MET A 104 28.16 1.77 10.30
CA MET A 104 28.68 2.30 9.04
C MET A 104 28.71 3.83 9.04
N LEU A 105 27.67 4.48 9.58
CA LEU A 105 27.61 5.94 9.73
C LEU A 105 28.74 6.45 10.63
N VAL A 106 28.94 5.83 11.80
CA VAL A 106 30.02 6.18 12.72
C VAL A 106 31.39 5.98 12.06
N ALA A 107 31.61 4.86 11.37
CA ALA A 107 32.85 4.61 10.64
C ALA A 107 33.10 5.67 9.56
N LEU A 108 32.07 6.06 8.81
CA LEU A 108 32.16 7.10 7.79
C LEU A 108 32.48 8.46 8.42
N LEU A 109 31.81 8.84 9.51
CA LEU A 109 32.05 10.09 10.22
C LEU A 109 33.47 10.15 10.80
N LEU A 110 33.95 9.05 11.39
CA LEU A 110 35.32 8.96 11.91
C LEU A 110 36.35 9.08 10.79
N ASN A 111 36.14 8.38 9.68
CA ASN A 111 37.04 8.45 8.53
C ASN A 111 37.07 9.86 7.91
N LEU A 112 35.90 10.48 7.77
CA LEU A 112 35.77 11.86 7.29
C LEU A 112 36.45 12.84 8.26
N GLY A 113 36.19 12.69 9.55
CA GLY A 113 36.80 13.51 10.61
C GLY A 113 38.32 13.39 10.63
N ALA A 114 38.86 12.16 10.52
CA ALA A 114 40.30 11.93 10.42
C ALA A 114 40.90 12.57 9.17
N SER A 115 40.23 12.43 8.02
CA SER A 115 40.67 13.04 6.77
C SER A 115 40.68 14.56 6.84
N LEU A 116 39.63 15.18 7.39
CA LEU A 116 39.55 16.62 7.61
C LEU A 116 40.59 17.12 8.61
N TRP A 117 40.79 16.38 9.71
CA TRP A 117 41.81 16.70 10.70
C TRP A 117 43.22 16.69 10.09
N LEU A 118 43.56 15.66 9.31
CA LEU A 118 44.85 15.59 8.62
C LEU A 118 45.00 16.70 7.58
N ALA A 119 43.95 17.00 6.82
CA ALA A 119 44.00 18.01 5.76
C ALA A 119 44.10 19.45 6.28
N PHE A 120 43.55 19.74 7.45
CA PHE A 120 43.50 21.10 8.00
C PHE A 120 44.31 21.29 9.27
N SER A 121 44.93 20.25 9.82
CA SER A 121 45.68 20.22 11.09
C SER A 121 46.52 21.48 11.36
N ASP A 122 47.21 21.96 10.33
CA ASP A 122 48.08 23.14 10.42
C ASP A 122 47.31 24.44 10.64
N LYS A 123 46.09 24.56 10.12
CA LYS A 123 45.21 25.73 10.35
C LYS A 123 44.54 25.73 11.73
N TRP A 124 44.41 24.57 12.37
CA TRP A 124 43.81 24.45 13.71
C TRP A 124 44.82 24.70 14.84
N ARG A 125 46.12 24.65 14.54
CA ARG A 125 47.22 24.79 15.52
C ARG A 125 47.88 26.17 15.52
N SER A 126 47.49 27.06 14.61
CA SER A 126 47.87 28.48 14.57
C SER A 126 46.87 29.34 15.33
#